data_AF-W7J449-F1
#
_entry.id   AF-W7J449-F1
#
_cell.length_a   1.000
_cell.length_b   1.000
_cell.length_c   1.000
_cell.angle_alpha   90.00
_cell.angle_beta   90.00
_cell.angle_gamma   90.00
#
_symmetry.space_group_name_H-M   'P 1'
#
loop_
_entity.id
_entity.type
_entity.pdbx_description
1 polymer ?
#
loop_
_entity_poly.entity_id
_entity_poly.type
_entity_poly.pdbx_seq_one_letter_code
_entity_poly.pdbx_strand_id
1 'polypeptide(L)' 'MSCRDLAGRKREVTVFVRAGRVVLVSPPGETAIFTPLDVGRLRAALRDAVVDASIEPEN' A
#
# COMPACT_ATOMS: atom_id res chain seq x y z
N MET A 1 -1.35 -6.15 -2.05
CA MET A 1 -2.81 -5.99 -1.82
C MET A 1 -3.50 -5.71 -3.16
N SER A 2 -4.70 -6.24 -3.38
CA SER A 2 -5.37 -6.18 -4.69
C SER A 2 -6.00 -4.82 -4.97
N CYS A 3 -5.88 -4.35 -6.21
CA CYS A 3 -6.56 -3.19 -6.77
C CYS A 3 -6.90 -3.45 -8.25
N ARG A 4 -7.42 -2.43 -8.95
CA ARG A 4 -7.58 -2.46 -10.41
C ARG A 4 -6.85 -1.30 -11.06
N ASP A 5 -6.59 -1.39 -12.36
CA ASP A 5 -6.18 -0.23 -13.17
C ASP A 5 -7.37 0.39 -13.92
N LEU A 6 -7.11 1.42 -14.73
CA LEU A 6 -8.12 2.09 -15.55
C LEU A 6 -8.79 1.15 -16.56
N ALA A 7 -8.10 0.09 -16.99
CA ALA A 7 -8.64 -0.94 -17.87
C ALA A 7 -9.41 -2.04 -17.10
N GLY A 8 -9.59 -1.88 -15.78
CA GLY A 8 -10.31 -2.83 -14.94
C GLY A 8 -9.55 -4.13 -14.64
N ARG A 9 -8.28 -4.24 -15.07
CA ARG A 9 -7.47 -5.43 -14.84
C ARG A 9 -7.06 -5.51 -13.38
N LYS A 10 -7.02 -6.72 -12.83
CA LYS A 10 -6.56 -6.93 -11.46
C LYS A 10 -5.07 -6.63 -11.37
N ARG A 11 -4.70 -5.75 -10.43
CA ARG A 11 -3.34 -5.34 -10.13
C ARG A 11 -3.08 -5.45 -8.64
N GLU A 12 -1.84 -5.18 -8.25
CA GLU A 12 -1.44 -5.15 -6.85
C GLU A 12 -0.66 -3.89 -6.53
N VAL A 13 -0.91 -3.35 -5.34
CA VAL A 13 -0.02 -2.38 -4.70
C VAL A 13 0.67 -3.05 -3.53
N THR A 14 1.87 -2.59 -3.21
CA THR A 14 2.65 -3.12 -2.09
C THR A 14 2.82 -2.03 -1.05
N VAL A 15 2.58 -2.36 0.22
CA VAL A 15 2.92 -1.53 1.36
C VAL A 15 3.97 -2.27 2.16
N PHE A 16 5.07 -1.61 2.49
CA PHE A 16 6.11 -2.15 3.35
C PHE A 16 6.79 -1.02 4.12
N VAL A 17 7.56 -1.38 5.14
CA VAL A 17 8.36 -0.44 5.92
C VAL A 17 9.81 -0.54 5.49
N ARG A 18 10.49 0.62 5.44
CA ARG A 18 11.93 0.68 5.21
C ARG A 18 12.54 1.89 5.90
N ALA A 19 13.47 1.65 6.82
CA ALA A 19 14.21 2.69 7.55
C ALA A 19 13.26 3.70 8.19
N GLY A 20 12.33 3.19 9.01
CA GLY A 20 11.34 3.99 9.74
C GLY A 20 10.29 4.67 8.87
N ARG A 21 10.22 4.36 7.57
CA ARG A 21 9.28 4.98 6.61
C ARG A 21 8.33 3.97 6.03
N VAL A 22 7.07 4.36 5.89
CA VAL A 22 6.06 3.59 5.16
C VAL A 22 6.23 3.85 3.66
N VAL A 23 6.43 2.79 2.89
CA VAL A 23 6.58 2.83 1.44
C VAL A 23 5.37 2.19 0.79
N LEU A 24 4.71 2.94 -0.09
CA LEU A 24 3.65 2.45 -0.96
C LEU A 24 4.16 2.40 -2.40
N VAL A 25 4.11 1.22 -3.02
CA VAL A 25 4.46 1.03 -4.43
C VAL A 25 3.18 0.78 -5.21
N SER A 26 2.88 1.70 -6.12
CA SER A 26 1.81 1.54 -7.11
C SER A 26 2.21 0.53 -8.19
N PRO A 27 1.24 -0.03 -8.94
CA PRO A 27 1.56 -0.86 -10.08
C PRO A 27 2.34 -0.01 -11.09
N PRO A 28 3.39 -0.56 -11.73
CA PRO A 28 4.25 0.22 -12.63
C PRO A 28 3.47 0.73 -13.84
N GLY A 29 3.62 2.03 -14.14
CA GLY A 29 3.05 2.67 -15.34
C GLY A 29 1.53 2.84 -15.34
N GLU A 30 0.86 2.57 -14.22
CA GLU A 30 -0.60 2.53 -14.15
C GLU A 30 -1.11 3.27 -12.90
N THR A 31 -2.35 3.76 -12.97
CA THR A 31 -3.06 4.28 -11.80
C THR A 31 -3.78 3.15 -11.08
N ALA A 32 -3.55 3.01 -9.77
CA ALA A 32 -4.31 2.09 -8.95
C ALA A 32 -5.67 2.69 -8.58
N ILE A 33 -6.72 1.95 -8.90
CA ILE A 33 -8.11 2.22 -8.56
C ILE A 33 -8.51 1.26 -7.44
N PHE A 34 -9.08 1.85 -6.39
CA PHE A 34 -9.55 1.11 -5.21
C PHE A 34 -11.07 1.23 -5.12
N THR A 35 -11.73 0.10 -4.86
CA THR A 35 -13.12 0.15 -4.39
C THR A 35 -13.16 0.66 -2.95
N PRO A 36 -14.32 1.09 -2.41
CA PRO A 36 -14.44 1.46 -1.00
C PRO A 36 -13.93 0.39 -0.02
N LEU A 37 -14.15 -0.90 -0.35
CA LEU A 37 -13.63 -2.01 0.45
C LEU A 37 -12.11 -2.09 0.38
N ASP A 38 -11.52 -1.90 -0.81
CA ASP A 38 -10.06 -1.92 -0.97
C ASP A 38 -9.40 -0.73 -0.26
N VAL A 39 -10.04 0.44 -0.24
CA VAL A 39 -9.60 1.59 0.57
C VAL A 39 -9.62 1.24 2.05
N GLY A 40 -10.64 0.53 2.53
CA GLY A 40 -10.71 0.04 3.91
C GLY A 40 -9.53 -0.88 4.26
N ARG A 41 -9.16 -1.78 3.34
CA ARG A 41 -8.01 -2.69 3.51
C ARG A 41 -6.67 -1.96 3.44
N LEU A 42 -6.52 -1.02 2.51
CA LEU A 42 -5.33 -0.17 2.41
C LEU A 42 -5.13 0.63 3.70
N ARG A 43 -6.20 1.20 4.26
CA ARG A 43 -6.16 1.92 5.53
C ARG A 43 -5.71 1.03 6.69
N ALA A 44 -6.17 -0.24 6.74
CA ALA A 44 -5.72 -1.19 7.76
C ALA A 44 -4.22 -1.48 7.61
N ALA A 45 -3.78 -1.83 6.40
CA ALA A 45 -2.37 -2.11 6.14
C ALA A 45 -1.45 -0.91 6.40
N LEU A 46 -1.89 0.32 6.09
CA LEU A 46 -1.14 1.54 6.41
C LEU A 46 -1.05 1.79 7.93
N ARG A 47 -2.10 1.46 8.69
CA ARG A 47 -2.06 1.56 10.15
C ARG A 47 -1.04 0.58 10.74
N ASP A 48 -1.05 -0.66 10.26
CA ASP A 48 -0.11 -1.69 10.70
C ASP A 48 1.33 -1.26 10.36
N ALA A 49 1.56 -0.79 9.13
CA ALA A 49 2.87 -0.31 8.69
C ALA A 49 3.39 0.90 9.49
N VAL A 50 2.51 1.80 9.98
CA VAL A 50 2.93 2.92 10.83
C VAL A 50 3.41 2.43 12.19
N VAL A 51 2.75 1.41 12.76
CA VAL A 51 3.20 0.79 14.02
C VAL A 51 4.58 0.17 13.83
N ASP A 52 4.76 -0.61 12.75
CA ASP A 52 6.05 -1.25 12.44
C ASP A 52 7.16 -0.21 12.19
N ALA A 53 6.87 0.84 11.42
CA ALA A 53 7.80 1.94 11.13
C ALA A 53 8.24 2.71 12.39
N SER A 54 7.37 2.79 13.40
CA SER A 54 7.70 3.46 14.67
C SER A 54 8.63 2.64 15.56
N ILE A 55 8.80 1.34 15.26
CA ILE A 55 9.63 0.40 16.02
C ILE A 55 10.94 0.11 15.28
N GLU A 56 10.98 0.27 13.97
CA GLU A 56 12.18 0.05 13.16
C GLU A 56 13.22 1.18 13.38
N PRO A 57 14.46 0.86 13.80
CA PRO A 57 15.48 1.88 14.01
C PRO A 57 15.88 2.55 12.67
N GLU A 58 15.98 3.88 12.69
CA GLU A 58 16.55 4.68 11.60
C GLU A 58 18.06 4.41 11.50
N ASN A 59 18.45 3.36 10.78
CA ASN A 59 19.84 3.11 10.40
C ASN A 59 20.20 3.83 9.09
#